data_AF-A0A7C4VLW5-F1
#
_entry.id   AF-A0A7C4VLW5-F1
#
_cell.length_a   1.000
_cell.length_b   1.000
_cell.length_c   1.000
_cell.angle_alpha   90.00
_cell.angle_beta   90.00
_cell.angle_gamma   90.00
#
_symmetry.space_group_name_H-M   'P 1'
#
loop_
_entity.id
_entity.type
_entity.pdbx_description
1 polymer ?
#
loop_
_entity_poly.entity_id
_entity_poly.type
_entity_poly.pdbx_seq_one_letter_code
_entity_poly.pdbx_strand_id
1 'polypeptide(L)' 'MTQPKRQLYQSYLLHCWQERNGLLPGPVWRFSLEDPHSHRQQDFQNLRELIMALNTELIASRYQRSKE' A
#
# COMPACT_ATOMS: atom_id res chain seq x y z
N MET A 1 -7.41 14.82 -32.60
CA MET A 1 -6.23 14.37 -31.82
C MET A 1 -6.71 13.97 -30.44
N THR A 2 -6.85 12.67 -30.19
CA THR A 2 -7.30 12.12 -28.90
C THR A 2 -6.10 12.07 -27.95
N GLN A 3 -6.12 12.88 -26.91
CA GLN A 3 -5.10 12.85 -25.86
C GLN A 3 -5.18 11.49 -25.14
N PRO A 4 -4.08 10.72 -25.00
CA PRO A 4 -4.14 9.44 -24.33
C PRO A 4 -4.59 9.65 -22.87
N LYS A 5 -5.65 8.95 -22.45
CA LYS A 5 -6.06 8.86 -21.04
C LYS A 5 -4.84 8.42 -20.24
N ARG A 6 -4.19 9.35 -19.54
CA ARG A 6 -3.04 9.04 -18.67
C ARG A 6 -3.51 8.01 -17.65
N GLN A 7 -3.03 6.77 -17.78
CA GLN A 7 -3.17 5.81 -16.70
C GLN A 7 -2.32 6.33 -15.54
N LEU A 8 -3.00 6.79 -14.48
CA LEU A 8 -2.34 7.18 -13.25
C LEU A 8 -1.86 5.89 -12.58
N TYR A 9 -0.57 5.62 -12.71
CA TYR A 9 0.10 4.56 -11.96
C TYR A 9 0.43 5.13 -10.58
N GLN A 10 0.10 4.38 -9.54
CA GLN A 10 0.55 4.65 -8.17
C GLN A 10 1.62 3.63 -7.82
N SER A 11 2.74 4.09 -7.29
CA SER A 11 3.86 3.26 -6.86
C SER A 11 4.17 3.53 -5.40
N TYR A 12 4.61 2.49 -4.69
CA TYR A 12 5.01 2.57 -3.30
C TYR A 12 6.35 1.85 -3.09
N LEU A 13 7.14 2.32 -2.15
CA LEU A 13 8.24 1.55 -1.58
C LEU A 13 7.68 0.68 -0.45
N LEU A 14 7.92 -0.63 -0.51
CA LEU A 14 7.53 -1.58 0.51
C LEU A 14 8.71 -1.90 1.41
N HIS A 15 8.58 -1.60 2.69
CA HIS A 15 9.48 -2.10 3.74
C HIS A 15 8.84 -3.31 4.41
N CYS A 16 9.60 -4.40 4.50
CA CYS A 16 9.20 -5.64 5.18
C CYS A 16 10.32 -6.03 6.13
N TRP A 17 10.01 -6.18 7.41
CA TRP A 17 10.99 -6.56 8.41
C TRP A 17 10.38 -7.51 9.44
N GLN A 18 11.25 -8.31 10.04
CA GLN A 18 10.88 -9.18 11.14
C GLN A 18 11.18 -8.46 12.45
N GLU A 19 10.15 -8.27 13.27
CA GLU A 19 10.33 -7.86 14.66
C GLU A 19 10.90 -9.01 15.49
N ARG A 20 11.97 -8.71 16.22
CA ARG A 20 12.54 -9.63 17.19
C ARG A 20 11.69 -9.59 18.46
N ASN A 21 10.65 -10.41 18.51
CA ASN A 21 9.82 -10.54 19.70
C ASN A 21 10.36 -11.66 20.61
N GLY A 22 10.79 -11.31 21.82
CA GLY A 22 11.24 -12.27 22.83
C GLY A 22 10.10 -12.96 23.60
N LEU A 23 8.85 -12.52 23.40
CA LEU A 23 7.68 -12.94 24.18
C LEU A 23 6.73 -13.87 23.43
N LEU A 24 6.76 -13.89 22.09
CA LEU A 24 5.89 -14.74 21.27
C LEU A 24 6.70 -15.81 20.55
N PRO A 25 6.21 -17.07 20.51
CA PRO A 25 6.85 -18.11 19.72
C PRO A 25 6.60 -17.86 18.23
N GLY A 26 7.63 -17.33 17.55
CA GLY A 26 7.66 -17.23 16.08
C GLY A 26 8.04 -15.84 15.54
N PRO A 27 8.38 -15.75 14.23
CA PRO A 27 8.71 -14.48 13.59
C PRO A 27 7.47 -13.59 13.48
N VAL A 28 7.55 -12.36 13.98
CA VAL A 28 6.50 -11.34 13.78
C VAL A 28 6.90 -10.46 12.60
N TRP A 29 6.18 -10.56 11.49
CA TRP A 29 6.45 -9.75 10.29
C TRP A 29 5.68 -8.43 10.34
N ARG A 30 6.37 -7.34 10.01
CA ARG A 30 5.83 -5.99 9.89
C ARG A 30 6.04 -5.46 8.48
N PHE A 31 5.14 -4.57 8.11
CA PHE A 31 5.12 -4.00 6.77
C PHE A 31 4.90 -2.49 6.86
N SER A 32 5.48 -1.75 5.93
CA SER A 32 5.23 -0.34 5.75
C SER A 32 5.23 0.02 4.27
N LEU A 33 4.35 0.91 3.87
CA LEU A 33 4.36 1.52 2.55
C LEU A 33 4.78 2.98 2.67
N GLU A 34 5.72 3.39 1.83
CA GLU A 34 6.06 4.79 1.63
C GLU A 34 5.66 5.21 0.22
N ASP A 35 4.93 6.32 0.12
CA ASP A 35 4.73 7.01 -1.15
C ASP A 35 6.00 7.80 -1.49
N PRO A 36 6.72 7.47 -2.57
CA PRO A 36 7.98 8.14 -2.93
C PRO A 36 7.81 9.60 -3.33
N HIS A 37 6.58 10.05 -3.65
CA HIS A 37 6.31 11.43 -4.04
C HIS A 37 5.99 12.32 -2.85
N SER A 38 5.31 11.77 -1.84
CA SER A 38 4.88 12.52 -0.65
C SER A 38 5.68 12.20 0.61
N HIS A 39 6.52 11.16 0.58
CA HIS A 39 7.19 10.56 1.75
C HIS A 39 6.23 10.16 2.86
N ARG A 40 4.95 9.99 2.54
CA ARG A 40 3.95 9.55 3.51
C ARG A 40 4.14 8.07 3.75
N GLN A 41 4.39 7.72 5.01
CA GLN A 41 4.54 6.36 5.47
C GLN A 41 3.24 5.84 6.11
N GLN A 42 2.91 4.58 5.85
CA GLN A 42 1.82 3.87 6.48
C GLN A 42 2.27 2.48 6.92
N ASP A 43 2.17 2.23 8.22
CA ASP A 43 2.60 0.97 8.82
C ASP A 43 1.44 -0.02 8.98
N PHE A 44 1.75 -1.31 8.89
CA PHE A 44 0.81 -2.41 8.97
C PHE A 44 1.35 -3.50 9.89
N GLN A 45 0.48 -4.03 10.74
CA GLN A 45 0.86 -5.03 11.75
C GLN A 45 1.13 -6.40 11.12
N ASN A 46 0.59 -6.66 9.94
CA ASN A 46 0.67 -7.93 9.24
C ASN A 46 0.34 -7.76 7.74
N LEU A 47 0.59 -8.82 6.96
CA LEU A 47 0.35 -8.83 5.51
C LEU A 47 -1.13 -8.62 5.15
N ARG A 48 -2.07 -9.11 5.96
CA ARG A 48 -3.50 -8.99 5.67
C ARG A 48 -3.94 -7.53 5.68
N GLU A 49 -3.50 -6.76 6.66
CA GLU A 49 -3.80 -5.32 6.75
C GLU A 49 -3.25 -4.55 5.55
N LEU A 50 -2.01 -4.83 5.14
CA LEU A 50 -1.40 -4.26 3.94
C LEU A 50 -2.26 -4.50 2.69
N ILE A 51 -2.65 -5.76 2.45
CA ILE A 51 -3.44 -6.14 1.28
C ILE A 51 -4.84 -5.51 1.31
N MET A 52 -5.46 -5.42 2.49
CA MET A 52 -6.75 -4.74 2.64
C MET A 52 -6.65 -3.26 2.25
N ALA A 53 -5.62 -2.55 2.71
CA ALA A 53 -5.42 -1.15 2.38
C ALA A 53 -5.22 -0.93 0.87
N LEU A 54 -4.34 -1.73 0.24
CA LEU A 54 -4.10 -1.66 -1.22
C LEU A 54 -5.37 -1.94 -2.03
N ASN A 55 -6.19 -2.91 -1.61
CA ASN A 55 -7.47 -3.19 -2.27
C ASN A 55 -8.44 -2.02 -2.14
N THR A 56 -8.54 -1.39 -0.97
CA THR A 56 -9.38 -0.21 -0.76
C THR A 56 -8.95 0.93 -1.68
N GLU A 57 -7.66 1.20 -1.81
CA GLU A 57 -7.14 2.24 -2.71
C GLU A 57 -7.41 1.93 -4.19
N LEU A 58 -7.21 0.68 -4.62
CA LEU A 58 -7.49 0.25 -5.99
C LEU A 58 -8.98 0.41 -6.34
N ILE A 59 -9.86 0.08 -5.39
CA ILE A 59 -11.30 0.24 -5.53
C ILE A 59 -11.68 1.72 -5.59
N ALA A 60 -11.18 2.56 -4.68
CA ALA A 60 -11.43 4.01 -4.67
C ALA A 60 -10.98 4.68 -5.99
N SER A 61 -9.81 4.29 -6.49
CA SER A 61 -9.23 4.77 -7.75
C SER A 61 -10.02 4.31 -8.99
N ARG A 62 -10.80 3.23 -8.88
CA ARG A 62 -11.74 2.79 -9.93
C ARG A 62 -13.05 3.57 -9.86
N TYR A 63 -13.57 3.85 -8.66
CA TYR A 63 -14.79 4.63 -8.48
C TYR A 63 -14.67 6.08 -8.94
N GLN A 64 -13.52 6.72 -8.73
CA GLN A 64 -13.28 8.08 -9.22
C GLN A 64 -13.33 8.16 -10.76
N ARG A 65 -12.93 7.10 -11.47
CA ARG A 65 -13.02 7.00 -12.94
C ARG A 65 -14.42 6.74 -13.48
N SER A 66 -15.37 6.34 -12.64
CA SER A 66 -16.76 6.05 -13.07
C SER A 66 -17.67 7.28 -13.02
N LYS A 67 -17.21 8.39 -12.43
CA LYS A 67 -17.97 9.63 -12.25
C LYS A 67 -17.51 10.78 -13.17
N GLU A 68 -16.49 10.54 -13.99
CA GLU A 68 -16.00 11.46 -15.03
C GLU A 68 -16.42 10.96 -16.42
#